data_AF-W4D645-F1
#
_entry.id   AF-W4D645-F1
#
_cell.length_a   1.000
_cell.length_b   1.000
_cell.length_c   1.000
_cell.angle_alpha   90.00
_cell.angle_beta   90.00
_cell.angle_gamma   90.00
#
_symmetry.space_group_name_H-M   'P 1'
#
loop_
_entity.id
_entity.type
_entity.pdbx_description
1 polymer ?
#
loop_
_entity_poly.entity_id
_entity_poly.type
_entity_poly.pdbx_seq_one_letter_code
_entity_poly.pdbx_strand_id
1 'polypeptide(L)'
;MEMDVWMRNIGWVTALTALLVLIKRHYDRIDLLQECTYENSGVYAAAYQFACGSSAREVSELLVTSFEFDRQETEVILAWALPHRMETDGGYGAFIGAVNRVLGEEIYHSS
;
A
#
# COMPACT_ATOMS: atom_id res chain seq x y z
N MET A 1 20.32 -9.05 49.82
CA MET A 1 19.31 -10.02 49.37
C MET A 1 18.08 -9.34 48.77
N GLU A 2 17.41 -8.38 49.42
CA GLU A 2 16.30 -7.65 48.77
C GLU A 2 16.77 -6.72 47.63
N MET A 3 17.83 -5.93 47.84
CA MET A 3 18.35 -5.00 46.82
C MET A 3 18.82 -5.68 45.52
N ASP A 4 19.35 -6.90 45.61
CA ASP A 4 19.85 -7.67 44.45
C ASP A 4 18.71 -8.10 43.52
N VAL A 5 17.54 -8.41 44.08
CA VAL A 5 16.33 -8.78 43.34
C VAL A 5 15.71 -7.54 42.69
N TRP A 6 15.69 -6.41 43.40
CA TRP A 6 15.22 -5.13 42.86
C TRP A 6 16.10 -4.64 41.70
N MET A 7 17.43 -4.66 41.85
CA MET A 7 18.36 -4.26 40.78
C MET A 7 18.23 -5.17 39.54
N ARG A 8 18.05 -6.48 39.75
CA ARG A 8 17.85 -7.43 38.64
C ARG A 8 16.54 -7.17 37.91
N ASN A 9 15.43 -6.92 38.63
CA ASN A 9 14.15 -6.60 38.02
C ASN A 9 14.16 -5.26 37.27
N ILE A 10 14.83 -4.25 37.82
CA ILE A 10 15.02 -2.96 37.13
C ILE A 10 15.75 -3.20 35.81
N GLY A 11 16.81 -4.00 35.79
CA GLY A 11 17.53 -4.35 34.56
C GLY A 11 16.64 -4.99 33.49
N TRP A 12 15.77 -5.93 33.89
CA TRP A 12 14.80 -6.56 32.99
C TRP A 12 13.74 -5.59 32.46
N VAL A 13 13.23 -4.69 33.32
CA VAL A 13 12.25 -3.68 32.91
C VAL A 13 12.87 -2.69 31.91
N THR A 14 14.10 -2.25 32.14
CA THR A 14 14.79 -1.34 31.23
C THR A 14 15.10 -2.02 29.89
N ALA A 15 15.53 -3.28 29.91
CA ALA A 15 15.78 -4.07 28.70
C ALA A 15 14.50 -4.28 27.88
N LEU A 16 13.38 -4.61 28.54
CA LEU A 16 12.08 -4.77 27.89
C LEU A 16 11.59 -3.45 27.28
N THR A 17 11.75 -2.34 28.01
CA THR A 17 11.36 -1.02 27.52
C THR A 17 12.19 -0.61 26.30
N ALA A 18 13.50 -0.82 26.35
CA ALA A 18 14.39 -0.55 25.22
C ALA A 18 14.02 -1.41 24.00
N LEU A 19 13.69 -2.69 24.22
CA LEU A 19 13.23 -3.59 23.16
C LEU A 19 11.93 -3.09 22.52
N LEU A 20 10.94 -2.70 23.31
CA LEU A 20 9.68 -2.15 22.82
C LEU A 20 9.88 -0.84 22.04
N VAL A 21 10.78 0.04 22.49
CA VAL A 21 11.11 1.27 21.76
C VAL A 21 11.80 0.97 20.43
N LEU A 22 12.68 -0.02 20.37
CA LEU A 22 13.31 -0.44 19.12
C LEU A 22 12.31 -1.05 18.14
N ILE A 23 11.40 -1.91 18.64
CA ILE A 23 10.31 -2.47 17.85
C ILE A 23 9.43 -1.32 17.32
N LYS A 24 8.98 -0.42 18.18
CA LYS A 24 8.18 0.74 17.78
C LYS A 24 8.92 1.59 16.74
N ARG A 25 10.21 1.88 16.94
CA ARG A 25 11.01 2.65 15.99
C ARG A 25 11.20 1.94 14.65
N HIS A 26 11.21 0.61 14.64
CA HIS A 26 11.24 -0.18 13.42
C HIS A 26 9.89 -0.12 12.68
N TYR A 27 8.78 -0.24 13.41
CA TYR A 27 7.44 -0.05 12.85
C TYR A 27 7.23 1.37 12.36
N ASP A 28 7.51 2.40 13.17
CA ASP A 28 7.42 3.81 12.78
C ASP A 28 8.30 4.11 11.54
N ARG A 29 9.44 3.43 11.37
CA ARG A 29 10.26 3.56 10.15
C ARG A 29 9.60 2.89 8.94
N ILE A 30 9.01 1.71 9.10
CA ILE A 30 8.24 1.06 8.03
C ILE A 30 7.01 1.91 7.68
N ASP A 31 6.34 2.46 8.68
CA ASP A 31 5.15 3.31 8.56
C ASP A 31 5.49 4.63 7.88
N LEU A 32 6.60 5.29 8.25
CA LEU A 32 7.13 6.47 7.53
C LEU A 32 7.55 6.15 6.09
N LEU A 33 8.12 4.97 5.85
CA LEU A 33 8.37 4.51 4.49
C LEU A 33 7.04 4.30 3.76
N GLN A 34 6.02 3.74 4.41
CA GLN A 34 4.67 3.59 3.88
C GLN A 34 4.00 4.94 3.59
N GLU A 35 4.18 5.95 4.45
CA GLU A 35 3.67 7.33 4.27
C GLU A 35 4.38 8.07 3.12
N CYS A 36 5.70 7.90 2.97
CA CYS A 36 6.43 8.42 1.79
C CYS A 36 6.12 7.61 0.51
N THR A 37 5.59 6.40 0.64
CA THR A 37 5.10 5.54 -0.44
C THR A 37 3.56 5.53 -0.49
N TYR A 38 2.90 6.50 0.16
CA TYR A 38 1.44 6.59 0.27
C TYR A 38 0.79 7.14 -1.01
N GLU A 39 1.59 7.68 -1.93
CA GLU A 39 1.26 7.62 -3.35
C GLU A 39 1.55 6.19 -3.84
N ASN A 40 0.64 5.28 -3.50
CA ASN A 40 0.83 3.84 -3.55
C ASN A 40 1.37 3.35 -4.90
N SER A 41 2.67 3.03 -4.91
CA SER A 41 3.41 2.51 -6.06
C SER A 41 2.73 1.31 -6.74
N GLY A 42 1.91 0.55 -6.02
CA GLY A 42 1.16 -0.59 -6.56
C GLY A 42 0.08 -0.17 -7.55
N VAL A 43 -0.69 0.88 -7.25
CA VAL A 43 -1.74 1.42 -8.13
C VAL A 43 -1.14 2.04 -9.37
N TYR A 44 -0.09 2.86 -9.21
CA TYR A 44 0.61 3.45 -10.35
C TYR A 44 1.36 2.40 -11.19
N ALA A 45 1.94 1.36 -10.57
CA ALA A 45 2.55 0.24 -11.30
C ALA A 45 1.50 -0.59 -12.04
N ALA A 46 0.33 -0.82 -11.44
CA ALA A 46 -0.80 -1.49 -12.08
C ALA A 46 -1.34 -0.67 -13.25
N ALA A 47 -1.49 0.65 -13.09
CA ALA A 47 -1.90 1.58 -14.13
C ALA A 47 -0.87 1.62 -15.28
N TYR A 48 0.42 1.64 -14.95
CA TYR A 48 1.49 1.59 -15.95
C TYR A 48 1.49 0.26 -16.73
N GLN A 49 1.39 -0.87 -16.04
CA GLN A 49 1.26 -2.19 -16.69
C GLN A 49 0.01 -2.29 -17.56
N PHE A 50 -1.10 -1.70 -17.09
CA PHE A 50 -2.33 -1.62 -17.85
C PHE A 50 -2.13 -0.84 -19.16
N ALA A 51 -1.48 0.32 -19.11
CA ALA A 51 -1.13 1.14 -20.26
C ALA A 51 -0.12 0.48 -21.22
N CYS A 52 0.83 -0.30 -20.68
CA CYS A 52 1.75 -1.12 -21.47
C CYS A 52 1.10 -2.34 -22.14
N GLY A 53 -0.19 -2.60 -21.88
CA GLY A 53 -0.95 -3.66 -22.52
C GLY A 53 -0.89 -5.02 -21.81
N SER A 54 -0.38 -5.10 -20.58
CA SER A 54 -0.39 -6.33 -19.76
C SER A 54 -1.81 -6.90 -19.64
N SER A 55 -1.97 -8.19 -19.35
CA SER A 55 -3.31 -8.79 -19.26
C SER A 55 -4.09 -8.26 -18.05
N ALA A 56 -5.44 -8.24 -18.14
CA ALA A 56 -6.29 -7.88 -17.01
C ALA A 56 -6.02 -8.75 -15.77
N ARG A 57 -5.57 -10.00 -15.96
CA ARG A 57 -5.22 -10.91 -14.88
C ARG A 57 -3.96 -10.46 -14.14
N GLU A 58 -2.91 -10.07 -14.84
CA GLU A 58 -1.66 -9.58 -14.24
C GLU A 58 -1.88 -8.26 -13.51
N VAL A 59 -2.69 -7.36 -14.10
CA VAL A 59 -3.05 -6.09 -13.45
C VAL A 59 -3.93 -6.33 -12.21
N SER A 60 -4.84 -7.31 -12.26
CA SER A 60 -5.66 -7.72 -11.12
C SER A 60 -4.80 -8.28 -9.98
N GLU A 61 -3.80 -9.12 -10.28
CA GLU A 61 -2.90 -9.64 -9.27
C GLU A 61 -2.11 -8.51 -8.57
N LEU A 62 -1.67 -7.49 -9.32
CA LEU A 62 -1.00 -6.33 -8.75
C LEU A 62 -1.90 -5.49 -7.83
N LEU A 63 -3.17 -5.30 -8.23
CA LEU A 63 -4.17 -4.59 -7.42
C LEU A 63 -4.55 -5.35 -6.15
N VAL A 64 -4.80 -6.67 -6.24
CA VAL A 64 -5.15 -7.52 -5.08
C VAL A 64 -3.99 -7.64 -4.09
N THR A 65 -2.76 -7.49 -4.55
CA THR A 65 -1.58 -7.48 -3.66
C THR A 65 -1.41 -6.12 -2.96
N SER A 66 -2.02 -5.05 -3.50
CA SER A 66 -2.13 -3.77 -2.81
C SER A 66 -3.29 -3.87 -1.82
N PHE A 67 -3.01 -3.66 -0.53
CA PHE A 67 -3.92 -3.90 0.61
C PHE A 67 -5.25 -3.11 0.56
N GLU A 68 -5.45 -2.27 -0.46
CA GLU A 68 -6.53 -1.31 -0.63
C GLU A 68 -7.75 -1.86 -1.39
N PHE A 69 -7.62 -2.97 -2.13
CA PHE A 69 -8.72 -3.47 -2.97
C PHE A 69 -9.01 -4.95 -2.71
N ASP A 70 -10.28 -5.26 -2.54
CA ASP A 70 -10.75 -6.63 -2.63
C ASP A 70 -10.82 -7.10 -4.11
N ARG A 71 -11.09 -8.40 -4.30
CA ARG A 71 -11.18 -8.99 -5.63
C ARG A 71 -12.32 -8.40 -6.46
N GLN A 72 -13.44 -8.07 -5.82
CA GLN A 72 -14.64 -7.56 -6.46
C GLN A 72 -14.44 -6.10 -6.91
N GLU A 73 -13.84 -5.27 -6.06
CA GLU A 73 -13.40 -3.91 -6.33
C GLU A 73 -12.39 -3.87 -7.47
N THR A 74 -11.42 -4.79 -7.47
CA THR A 74 -10.45 -4.96 -8.57
C THR A 74 -11.14 -5.26 -9.90
N GLU A 75 -12.14 -6.14 -9.91
CA GLU A 75 -12.92 -6.46 -11.12
C GLU A 75 -13.72 -5.24 -11.62
N VAL A 76 -14.28 -4.43 -10.71
CA VAL A 76 -14.99 -3.19 -11.06
C VAL A 76 -14.04 -2.16 -11.67
N ILE A 77 -12.86 -1.96 -11.09
CA ILE A 77 -11.82 -1.07 -11.62
C ILE A 77 -11.46 -1.48 -13.05
N LEU A 78 -11.18 -2.76 -13.27
CA LEU A 78 -10.84 -3.28 -14.59
C LEU A 78 -12.00 -3.18 -15.58
N ALA A 79 -13.23 -3.48 -15.16
CA ALA A 79 -14.41 -3.36 -16.02
C ALA A 79 -14.61 -1.92 -16.52
N TRP A 80 -14.27 -0.92 -15.70
CA TRP A 80 -14.34 0.48 -16.09
C TRP A 80 -13.13 0.94 -16.89
N ALA A 81 -11.93 0.44 -16.61
CA ALA A 81 -10.72 0.85 -17.31
C ALA A 81 -10.56 0.18 -18.69
N LEU A 82 -10.95 -1.09 -18.84
CA LEU A 82 -10.74 -1.90 -20.05
C LEU A 82 -11.21 -1.24 -21.36
N PRO A 83 -12.39 -0.58 -21.43
CA PRO A 83 -12.83 0.11 -22.64
C PRO A 83 -11.91 1.26 -23.09
N HIS A 84 -11.12 1.81 -22.18
CA HIS A 84 -10.27 2.98 -22.41
C HIS A 84 -8.82 2.63 -22.78
N ARG A 85 -8.49 1.35 -22.97
CA ARG A 85 -7.11 0.92 -23.35
C ARG A 85 -6.57 1.50 -24.64
N MET A 86 -7.45 1.97 -25.53
CA MET A 86 -7.08 2.53 -26.82
C MET A 86 -6.89 4.06 -26.76
N GLU A 87 -6.99 4.66 -25.57
CA GLU A 87 -6.68 6.06 -25.38
C GLU A 87 -5.18 6.35 -25.57
N THR A 88 -4.84 7.62 -25.78
CA THR A 88 -3.49 8.08 -26.13
C THR A 88 -2.42 7.70 -25.10
N ASP A 89 -2.83 7.50 -23.85
CA ASP A 89 -2.00 7.13 -22.70
C ASP A 89 -2.09 5.62 -22.36
N GLY A 90 -2.72 4.81 -23.23
CA GLY A 90 -3.00 3.39 -22.98
C GLY A 90 -4.13 3.15 -21.95
N GLY A 91 -4.90 4.18 -21.61
CA GLY A 91 -5.97 4.13 -20.62
C GLY A 91 -5.49 4.29 -19.18
N TYR A 92 -4.29 4.85 -18.98
CA TYR A 92 -3.69 5.11 -17.67
C TYR A 92 -4.59 6.03 -16.82
N GLY A 93 -5.03 7.16 -17.37
CA GLY A 93 -5.89 8.11 -16.68
C GLY A 93 -7.27 7.54 -16.37
N ALA A 94 -7.85 6.77 -17.29
CA ALA A 94 -9.10 6.08 -17.05
C ALA A 94 -8.99 5.03 -15.93
N PHE A 95 -7.85 4.34 -15.84
CA PHE A 95 -7.56 3.40 -14.76
C PHE A 95 -7.48 4.09 -13.40
N ILE A 96 -6.71 5.19 -13.31
CA ILE A 96 -6.61 6.00 -12.08
C ILE A 96 -7.96 6.58 -11.67
N GLY A 97 -8.75 7.08 -12.63
CA GLY A 97 -10.10 7.56 -12.37
C GLY A 97 -11.05 6.46 -11.89
N ALA A 98 -10.92 5.23 -12.41
CA ALA A 98 -11.70 4.08 -11.94
C ALA A 98 -11.32 3.70 -10.50
N VAL A 99 -10.03 3.74 -10.15
CA VAL A 99 -9.53 3.50 -8.80
C VAL A 99 -10.11 4.53 -7.82
N ASN A 100 -9.99 5.82 -8.10
CA ASN A 100 -10.54 6.88 -7.26
C ASN A 100 -12.06 6.73 -7.06
N ARG A 101 -12.78 6.33 -8.09
CA ARG A 101 -14.23 6.16 -8.01
C ARG A 101 -14.63 4.96 -7.14
N VAL A 102 -13.81 3.90 -7.08
CA VAL A 102 -14.04 2.78 -6.16
C VAL A 102 -13.70 3.14 -4.72
N LEU A 103 -12.63 3.91 -4.50
CA LEU A 103 -12.27 4.42 -3.17
C LEU A 103 -13.24 5.50 -2.66
N GLY A 104 -13.98 6.14 -3.56
CA GLY A 104 -14.93 7.21 -3.22
C GLY A 104 -14.25 8.56 -2.93
N GLU A 105 -12.94 8.65 -3.11
CA GLU A 105 -12.10 9.83 -2.87
C GLU A 105 -11.08 9.99 -4.03
N GLU A 106 -10.77 11.24 -4.37
CA GLU A 106 -9.79 11.57 -5.42
C GLU A 106 -8.37 11.54 -4.83
N ILE A 107 -7.87 10.33 -4.58
CA ILE A 107 -6.59 10.09 -3.92
C ILE A 107 -5.43 10.11 -4.93
N TYR A 108 -5.63 9.53 -6.12
CA TYR A 108 -4.60 9.38 -7.16
C TYR A 108 -4.78 10.38 -8.31
N HIS A 109 -3.67 10.85 -8.87
CA HIS A 109 -3.69 11.87 -9.92
C HIS A 109 -3.10 11.32 -11.22
N SER A 110 -3.85 11.45 -12.32
CA SER A 110 -3.36 11.13 -13.68
C SER A 110 -2.83 12.41 -14.33
N SER A 111 -1.58 12.77 -14.04
CA SER A 111 -0.91 13.93 -14.65
C SER A 111 -0.25 13.57 -15.97
#